data_AF-A0A936P973-F1
#
_entry.id   AF-A0A936P973-F1
#
_cell.length_a   1.000
_cell.length_b   1.000
_cell.length_c   1.000
_cell.angle_alpha   90.00
_cell.angle_beta   90.00
_cell.angle_gamma   90.00
#
_symmetry.space_group_name_H-M   'P 1'
#
loop_
_entity.id
_entity.type
_entity.pdbx_description
1 polymer ?
#
loop_
_entity_poly.entity_id
_entity_poly.type
_entity_poly.pdbx_seq_one_letter_code
_entity_poly.pdbx_strand_id
1 'polypeptide(L)' 'DRLAAMRFGSAAVRALDEGHSGVMVALGFPNVNYVALEEVAGRMKAVPLDSDTLQTGRDIGISFGD' A
#
# COMPACT_ATOMS: atom_id res chain seq x y z
N ASP A 1 -9.47 -8.57 -1.64
CA ASP A 1 -8.19 -9.17 -2.07
C ASP A 1 -8.16 -9.54 -3.56
N ARG A 2 -8.95 -10.52 -4.04
CA ARG A 2 -8.93 -10.97 -5.46
C ARG A 2 -8.97 -9.87 -6.53
N LEU A 3 -9.85 -8.87 -6.37
CA LEU A 3 -9.93 -7.73 -7.30
C LEU A 3 -8.63 -6.91 -7.30
N ALA A 4 -8.05 -6.65 -6.12
CA ALA A 4 -6.81 -5.89 -6.00
C ALA A 4 -5.65 -6.66 -6.65
N ALA A 5 -5.54 -7.97 -6.41
CA ALA A 5 -4.52 -8.82 -7.02
C ALA A 5 -4.56 -8.77 -8.55
N MET A 6 -5.75 -8.86 -9.16
CA MET A 6 -5.91 -8.73 -10.61
C MET A 6 -5.51 -7.33 -11.12
N ARG A 7 -5.87 -6.27 -10.40
CA ARG A 7 -5.49 -4.89 -10.75
C ARG A 7 -3.98 -4.69 -10.68
N PHE A 8 -3.32 -5.20 -9.62
CA PHE A 8 -1.86 -5.16 -9.48
C PHE A 8 -1.15 -5.92 -10.60
N GLY A 9 -1.53 -7.18 -10.84
CA GLY A 9 -0.90 -8.01 -11.85
C GLY A 9 -1.05 -7.43 -13.27
N SER A 10 -2.26 -7.02 -13.64
CA SER A 10 -2.50 -6.41 -14.96
C SER A 10 -1.74 -5.10 -15.16
N ALA A 11 -1.61 -4.27 -14.12
CA ALA A 11 -0.83 -3.05 -14.20
C ALA A 11 0.68 -3.30 -14.22
N ALA A 12 1.17 -4.33 -13.54
CA ALA A 12 2.58 -4.72 -13.62
C ALA A 12 2.98 -5.14 -15.04
N VAL A 13 2.11 -5.92 -15.73
CA VAL A 13 2.35 -6.29 -17.13
C VAL A 13 2.37 -5.07 -18.05
N ARG A 14 1.41 -4.14 -17.88
CA ARG A 14 1.40 -2.87 -18.64
C ARG A 14 2.64 -2.02 -18.38
N ALA A 15 3.09 -1.92 -17.13
CA ALA A 15 4.29 -1.17 -16.78
C ALA A 15 5.53 -1.73 -17.50
N LEU A 16 5.66 -3.06 -17.58
CA LEU A 16 6.75 -3.69 -18.32
C LEU A 16 6.68 -3.42 -19.83
N ASP A 17 5.47 -3.46 -20.42
CA ASP A 17 5.24 -3.13 -21.83
C ASP A 17 5.58 -1.65 -22.14
N GLU A 18 5.28 -0.75 -21.20
CA GLU A 18 5.64 0.68 -21.24
C GLU A 18 7.13 0.93 -20.95
N GLY A 19 7.93 -0.11 -20.71
CA GLY A 19 9.38 -0.02 -20.48
C GLY A 19 9.79 0.34 -19.05
N HIS A 20 8.85 0.37 -18.11
CA HIS A 20 9.16 0.57 -16.70
C HIS A 20 9.83 -0.68 -16.10
N SER A 21 10.84 -0.45 -15.28
CA SER A 21 11.50 -1.49 -14.47
C SER A 21 11.87 -0.91 -13.11
N GLY A 22 12.06 -1.79 -12.11
CA GLY A 22 12.43 -1.33 -10.76
C GLY A 22 11.34 -0.52 -10.04
N VAL A 23 10.07 -0.68 -10.42
CA VAL A 23 8.93 0.03 -9.81
C VAL A 23 8.01 -0.93 -9.07
N MET A 24 7.44 -0.45 -7.96
CA MET A 24 6.30 -1.04 -7.27
C MET A 24 5.00 -0.53 -7.89
N VAL A 25 4.05 -1.44 -8.12
CA VAL A 25 2.67 -1.10 -8.48
C VAL A 25 1.88 -0.88 -7.20
N ALA A 26 1.36 0.34 -7.01
CA ALA A 26 0.60 0.73 -5.83
C ALA A 26 -0.84 1.10 -6.20
N LEU A 27 -1.82 0.68 -5.37
CA LEU A 27 -3.20 1.15 -5.48
C LEU A 27 -3.34 2.45 -4.69
N GLY A 28 -3.07 3.58 -5.34
CA GLY A 28 -3.39 4.91 -4.82
C GLY A 28 -4.78 5.29 -5.29
N PHE A 29 -5.80 4.96 -4.48
CA PHE A 29 -7.20 5.15 -4.86
C PHE A 29 -7.45 6.54 -5.49
N PRO A 30 -8.13 6.62 -6.65
CA PRO A 30 -8.80 5.52 -7.38
C PRO A 30 -7.88 4.74 -8.35
N ASN A 31 -6.65 5.21 -8.57
CA ASN A 31 -5.78 4.79 -9.66
C ASN A 31 -4.68 3.81 -9.23
N VAL A 32 -3.94 3.33 -10.23
CA VAL A 32 -2.68 2.63 -10.03
C VAL A 32 -1.55 3.63 -10.21
N ASN A 33 -0.61 3.62 -9.28
CA ASN A 33 0.60 4.44 -9.31
C ASN A 33 1.82 3.52 -9.44
N TYR A 34 2.85 4.00 -10.13
CA TYR A 34 4.16 3.37 -10.16
C TYR A 34 5.10 4.17 -9.27
N VAL A 35 5.77 3.49 -8.33
CA VAL A 35 6.69 4.10 -7.37
C VAL A 35 8.03 3.41 -7.49
N ALA A 36 9.13 4.16 -7.59
CA ALA A 36 10.45 3.55 -7.69
C ALA A 36 10.76 2.72 -6.42
N LEU A 37 11.26 1.50 -6.59
CA LEU A 37 11.54 0.61 -5.46
C LEU A 37 12.58 1.21 -4.51
N GLU A 38 13.53 1.99 -5.02
CA GLU A 38 14.54 2.69 -4.23
C GLU A 38 13.96 3.70 -3.22
N GLU A 39 12.79 4.29 -3.53
CA GLU A 39 12.14 5.28 -2.64
C GLU A 39 11.41 4.64 -1.45
N VAL A 40 11.05 3.36 -1.59
CA VAL A 40 10.20 2.62 -0.64
C VAL A 40 10.94 1.49 0.07
N ALA A 41 12.00 0.96 -0.53
CA ALA A 41 12.81 -0.09 0.07
C ALA A 41 13.40 0.37 1.42
N GLY A 42 13.34 -0.50 2.42
CA GLY A 42 13.87 -0.22 3.76
C GLY A 42 13.02 0.73 4.61
N ARG A 43 11.87 1.21 4.12
CA ARG A 43 10.96 2.06 4.90
C ARG A 43 9.77 1.24 5.40
N MET A 44 9.54 1.26 6.71
CA MET A 44 8.31 0.72 7.28
C MET A 44 7.22 1.79 7.30
N LYS A 45 6.04 1.46 6.78
CA LYS A 45 4.84 2.28 6.94
C LYS A 45 4.17 1.91 8.27
N ALA A 46 4.32 2.77 9.26
CA ALA A 46 3.60 2.66 10.52
C ALA A 46 2.17 3.22 10.40
N VAL A 47 1.29 2.76 11.28
CA VAL A 47 -0.03 3.37 11.49
C VAL A 47 0.15 4.61 12.37
N PRO A 48 -0.39 5.79 12.01
CA PRO A 48 -0.36 6.96 12.87
C PRO A 48 -1.06 6.68 14.21
N LEU A 49 -0.39 7.01 15.33
CA LEU A 49 -0.90 6.73 16.69
C LEU A 49 -2.16 7.53 17.04
N ASP A 50 -2.39 8.63 16.32
CA ASP A 50 -3.56 9.51 16.39
C ASP A 50 -4.65 9.15 15.36
N SER A 51 -4.50 8.04 14.63
CA SER A 51 -5.50 7.62 13.65
C SER A 51 -6.83 7.20 14.30
N ASP A 52 -7.92 7.57 13.63
CA ASP A 52 -9.29 7.19 14.01
C ASP A 52 -9.47 5.67 14.18
N THR A 53 -8.77 4.88 13.37
CA THR A 53 -8.77 3.41 13.47
C THR A 53 -8.19 2.91 14.80
N LEU A 54 -7.09 3.52 15.27
CA LEU A 54 -6.53 3.17 16.58
C LEU A 54 -7.42 3.65 17.72
N GLN A 55 -8.00 4.85 17.62
CA GLN A 55 -8.93 5.36 18.62
C GLN A 55 -10.16 4.46 18.75
N THR A 56 -10.77 4.09 17.63
CA THR A 56 -11.90 3.15 17.58
C THR A 56 -11.57 1.81 18.26
N GLY A 57 -10.36 1.28 18.03
CA GLY A 57 -9.91 0.06 18.69
C GLY A 57 -9.83 0.20 20.21
N ARG A 58 -9.30 1.32 20.71
CA ARG A 58 -9.23 1.61 22.15
C ARG A 58 -10.62 1.80 22.76
N ASP A 59 -11.52 2.49 22.05
CA ASP A 59 -12.89 2.77 22.51
C ASP A 59 -13.70 1.48 22.73
N ILE A 60 -13.41 0.41 21.97
CA ILE A 60 -14.04 -0.90 22.13
C ILE A 60 -13.23 -1.86 23.02
N GLY A 61 -12.19 -1.36 23.71
CA GLY A 61 -11.41 -2.09 24.71
C GLY A 61 -10.25 -2.94 24.15
N ILE A 62 -9.80 -2.72 22.91
CA ILE A 62 -8.60 -3.38 22.36
C ILE A 62 -7.34 -2.72 22.94
N SER A 63 -6.47 -3.54 23.54
CA SER A 63 -5.11 -3.14 23.93
C SER A 63 -4.14 -3.47 22.80
N PHE A 64 -3.27 -2.52 22.44
CA PHE A 64 -2.27 -2.67 21.37
C PHE A 64 -0.85 -2.95 21.93
N GLY A 65 -0.72 -3.16 23.24
CA GLY A 65 0.56 -3.46 23.89
C GLY A 65 1.51 -2.27 23.98
N ASP A 66 0.98 -1.05 23.89
CA ASP A 66 1.62 0.21 24.26
C ASP A 66 1.69 0.44 25.79
#